data_AF-A0A0N0KBM0-F1
#
_entry.id   AF-A0A0N0KBM0-F1
#
_cell.length_a   1.000
_cell.length_b   1.000
_cell.length_c   1.000
_cell.angle_alpha   90.00
_cell.angle_beta   90.00
_cell.angle_gamma   90.00
#
_symmetry.space_group_name_H-M   'P 1'
#
loop_
_entity.id
_entity.type
_entity.pdbx_description
1 polymer ?
#
loop_
_entity_poly.entity_id
_entity_poly.type
_entity_poly.pdbx_seq_one_letter_code
_entity_poly.pdbx_strand_id
1 'polypeptide(L)'
;MNQDFETQLQVVQRALREVVLPALAGADKHVIEQLHLSLAAIGFMQQRLPLARSYYRGTLQRYLAMAGAVSDLLGTSAKGLADEAAHSKAVLDDPAAADADLRAATAALRAGIAALVEAAKDTPQESALDALVLEHSEAILLGDRSWCIPLGFELRPEDLPKADWQP
;
A
#
# COMPACT_ATOMS: atom_id res chain seq x y z
N MET A 1 10.12 -31.41 -7.31
CA MET A 1 10.69 -30.27 -8.06
C MET A 1 9.80 -29.07 -7.76
N ASN A 2 10.09 -28.32 -6.69
CA ASN A 2 9.29 -27.15 -6.33
C ASN A 2 9.70 -26.01 -7.26
N GLN A 3 8.91 -25.74 -8.29
CA GLN A 3 9.05 -24.51 -9.05
C GLN A 3 8.68 -23.34 -8.14
N ASP A 4 9.42 -22.24 -8.24
CA ASP A 4 9.15 -21.02 -7.50
C ASP A 4 7.73 -20.49 -7.81
N PHE A 5 7.09 -19.82 -6.85
CA PHE A 5 5.73 -19.29 -6.97
C PHE A 5 5.58 -18.34 -8.16
N GLU A 6 6.61 -17.57 -8.49
CA GLU A 6 6.63 -16.69 -9.66
C GLU A 6 6.51 -17.49 -10.96
N THR A 7 7.25 -18.59 -11.06
CA THR A 7 7.19 -19.51 -12.22
C THR A 7 5.81 -20.14 -12.35
N GLN A 8 5.21 -20.56 -11.23
CA GLN A 8 3.87 -21.16 -11.24
C GLN A 8 2.80 -20.16 -11.69
N LEU A 9 2.85 -18.91 -11.21
CA LEU A 9 1.96 -17.84 -11.67
C LEU A 9 2.11 -17.55 -13.16
N GLN A 10 3.34 -17.58 -13.68
CA GLN A 10 3.60 -17.38 -15.10
C GLN A 10 3.00 -18.51 -15.96
N VAL A 11 3.13 -19.76 -15.51
CA VAL A 11 2.51 -20.92 -16.18
C VAL A 11 0.99 -20.79 -16.20
N VAL A 12 0.36 -20.42 -15.08
CA VAL A 12 -1.10 -20.23 -14.99
C VAL A 12 -1.55 -19.11 -15.93
N GLN A 13 -0.88 -17.95 -15.90
CA GLN A 13 -1.21 -16.83 -16.77
C GLN A 13 -1.11 -17.21 -18.25
N ARG A 14 -0.07 -17.97 -18.63
CA ARG A 14 0.13 -18.46 -19.98
C ARG A 14 -0.97 -19.42 -20.41
N ALA A 15 -1.35 -20.39 -19.56
CA ALA A 15 -2.42 -21.33 -19.85
C ALA A 15 -3.77 -20.60 -20.05
N LEU A 16 -4.08 -19.62 -19.19
CA LEU A 16 -5.29 -18.82 -19.33
C LEU A 16 -5.31 -18.00 -20.63
N ARG A 17 -4.16 -17.45 -21.05
CA ARG A 17 -4.05 -16.61 -22.25
C ARG A 17 -4.00 -17.41 -23.55
N GLU A 18 -3.23 -18.49 -23.59
CA GLU A 18 -2.93 -19.24 -24.82
C GLU A 18 -3.89 -20.41 -25.07
N VAL A 19 -4.55 -20.92 -24.02
CA VAL A 19 -5.44 -22.08 -24.14
C VAL A 19 -6.89 -21.71 -23.81
N VAL A 20 -7.13 -21.11 -22.64
CA VAL A 20 -8.50 -20.86 -22.18
C VAL A 20 -9.17 -19.73 -22.96
N LEU A 21 -8.50 -18.57 -23.12
CA LEU A 21 -9.07 -17.44 -23.84
C LEU A 21 -9.49 -17.79 -25.28
N PRO A 22 -8.66 -18.46 -26.11
CA PRO A 22 -9.08 -18.91 -27.44
C PRO A 22 -10.23 -19.93 -27.42
N ALA A 23 -10.28 -20.80 -26.41
CA ALA A 23 -11.34 -21.80 -26.28
C ALA A 23 -12.71 -21.19 -25.92
N LEU A 24 -12.74 -19.96 -25.40
CA LEU A 24 -13.96 -19.19 -25.14
C LEU A 24 -14.48 -18.43 -26.38
N ALA A 25 -14.01 -18.76 -27.58
CA ALA A 25 -14.51 -18.16 -28.81
C ALA A 25 -16.04 -18.33 -28.92
N GLY A 26 -16.76 -17.20 -28.99
CA GLY A 26 -18.22 -17.16 -29.05
C GLY A 26 -18.92 -17.09 -27.69
N ALA A 27 -18.20 -17.04 -26.56
CA ALA A 27 -18.77 -16.75 -25.26
C ALA A 27 -19.31 -15.32 -25.18
N ASP A 28 -20.22 -15.07 -24.23
CA ASP A 28 -20.74 -13.74 -23.96
C ASP A 28 -19.62 -12.76 -23.63
N LYS A 29 -19.78 -11.51 -24.10
CA LYS A 29 -18.78 -10.45 -23.93
C LYS A 29 -18.31 -10.29 -22.48
N HIS A 30 -19.24 -10.37 -21.53
CA HIS A 30 -18.94 -10.23 -20.11
C HIS A 30 -17.99 -11.34 -19.60
N VAL A 31 -18.11 -12.57 -20.11
CA VAL A 31 -17.21 -13.69 -19.73
C VAL A 31 -15.78 -13.41 -20.17
N ILE A 32 -15.61 -12.93 -21.40
CA ILE A 32 -14.30 -12.54 -21.94
C ILE A 32 -13.71 -11.37 -21.14
N GLU A 33 -14.53 -10.37 -20.79
CA GLU A 33 -14.13 -9.24 -19.95
C GLU A 33 -13.64 -9.71 -18.56
N GLN A 34 -14.36 -10.63 -17.90
CA GLN A 34 -13.94 -11.18 -16.60
C GLN A 34 -12.63 -11.97 -16.68
N LEU A 35 -12.40 -12.72 -17.77
CA LEU A 35 -11.12 -13.41 -17.98
C LEU A 35 -9.97 -12.40 -18.18
N HIS A 36 -10.18 -11.34 -18.94
CA HIS A 36 -9.19 -10.27 -19.09
C HIS A 36 -8.87 -9.58 -17.77
N LEU A 37 -9.88 -9.27 -16.94
CA LEU A 37 -9.67 -8.72 -15.59
C LEU A 37 -8.87 -9.67 -14.70
N SER A 38 -9.14 -10.97 -14.78
CA SER A 38 -8.38 -11.99 -14.04
C SER A 38 -6.92 -12.05 -14.47
N LEU A 39 -6.66 -12.02 -15.78
CA LEU A 39 -5.30 -11.98 -16.34
C LEU A 39 -4.55 -10.70 -15.95
N ALA A 40 -5.23 -9.55 -15.93
CA ALA A 40 -4.68 -8.28 -15.50
C ALA A 40 -4.33 -8.31 -14.00
N ALA A 41 -5.19 -8.84 -13.15
CA ALA A 41 -4.94 -9.01 -11.73
C ALA A 41 -3.73 -9.91 -11.46
N ILE A 42 -3.62 -11.05 -12.16
CA ILE A 42 -2.45 -11.94 -12.06
C ILE A 42 -1.17 -11.21 -12.49
N GLY A 43 -1.22 -10.48 -13.61
CA GLY A 43 -0.07 -9.71 -14.10
C GLY A 43 0.38 -8.61 -13.12
N PHE A 44 -0.57 -7.94 -12.49
CA PHE A 44 -0.29 -6.99 -11.40
C PHE A 44 0.40 -7.68 -10.23
N MET A 45 -0.14 -8.81 -9.75
CA MET A 45 0.43 -9.56 -8.63
C MET A 45 1.86 -10.01 -8.92
N GLN A 46 2.15 -10.51 -10.13
CA GLN A 46 3.51 -10.92 -10.52
C GLN A 46 4.50 -9.76 -10.45
N GLN A 47 4.11 -8.57 -10.91
CA GLN A 47 4.97 -7.38 -10.86
C GLN A 47 5.14 -6.80 -9.45
N ARG A 48 4.29 -7.19 -8.50
CA ARG A 48 4.21 -6.57 -7.17
C ARG A 48 4.65 -7.47 -6.04
N LEU A 49 4.45 -8.78 -6.12
CA LEU A 49 4.87 -9.74 -5.10
C LEU A 49 6.35 -9.60 -4.70
N PRO A 50 7.31 -9.48 -5.65
CA PRO A 50 8.73 -9.31 -5.28
C PRO A 50 9.02 -8.02 -4.52
N LEU A 51 8.17 -7.00 -4.66
CA LEU A 51 8.35 -5.65 -4.11
C LEU A 51 7.50 -5.41 -2.85
N ALA A 52 6.59 -6.32 -2.53
CA ALA A 52 5.55 -6.14 -1.50
C ALA A 52 6.14 -5.82 -0.14
N ARG A 53 7.15 -6.58 0.29
CA ARG A 53 7.81 -6.36 1.58
C ARG A 53 8.40 -4.95 1.68
N SER A 54 9.16 -4.53 0.66
CA SER A 54 9.78 -3.20 0.63
C SER A 54 8.73 -2.09 0.64
N TYR A 55 7.65 -2.26 -0.13
CA TYR A 55 6.53 -1.31 -0.15
C TYR A 55 5.81 -1.21 1.21
N TYR A 56 5.50 -2.33 1.87
CA TYR A 56 4.84 -2.30 3.18
C TYR A 56 5.74 -1.69 4.27
N ARG A 57 7.05 -2.00 4.26
CA ARG A 57 8.01 -1.39 5.18
C ARG A 57 8.15 0.11 4.96
N GLY A 58 8.28 0.56 3.71
CA GLY A 58 8.34 1.99 3.37
C GLY A 58 7.05 2.73 3.74
N THR A 59 5.90 2.09 3.56
CA THR A 59 4.61 2.66 3.96
C THR A 59 4.51 2.83 5.47
N LEU A 60 4.89 1.80 6.23
CA LEU A 60 4.93 1.88 7.70
C LEU A 60 5.89 2.97 8.18
N GLN A 61 7.07 3.11 7.56
CA GLN A 61 8.02 4.17 7.86
C GLN A 61 7.43 5.57 7.68
N ARG A 62 6.70 5.82 6.58
CA ARG A 62 6.03 7.11 6.34
C ARG A 62 4.96 7.42 7.39
N TYR A 63 4.15 6.43 7.77
CA TYR A 63 3.15 6.60 8.83
C TYR A 63 3.78 6.78 10.21
N LEU A 64 4.92 6.14 10.51
CA LEU A 64 5.66 6.38 11.74
C LEU A 64 6.20 7.82 11.81
N ALA A 65 6.74 8.34 10.71
CA ALA A 65 7.19 9.73 10.64
C ALA A 65 6.05 10.72 10.90
N MET A 66 4.89 10.48 10.26
CA MET A 66 3.68 11.28 10.47
C MET A 66 3.16 11.17 11.91
N ALA A 67 3.13 9.96 12.47
CA ALA A 67 2.67 9.74 13.85
C ALA A 67 3.58 10.43 14.87
N GLY A 68 4.90 10.44 14.62
CA GLY A 68 5.87 11.20 15.42
C GLY A 68 5.56 12.70 15.40
N ALA A 69 5.41 13.28 14.21
CA ALA A 69 5.11 14.71 14.06
C ALA A 69 3.76 15.10 14.70
N VAL A 70 2.71 14.27 14.55
CA VAL A 70 1.42 14.48 15.24
C VAL A 70 1.58 14.40 16.76
N SER A 71 2.38 13.46 17.25
CA SER A 71 2.63 13.30 18.69
C SER A 71 3.38 14.49 19.27
N ASP A 72 4.35 15.02 18.54
CA ASP A 72 5.11 16.22 18.94
C ASP A 72 4.20 17.46 18.99
N LEU A 73 3.29 17.60 18.03
CA LEU A 73 2.33 18.72 17.98
C LEU A 73 1.32 18.68 19.14
N LEU A 74 0.75 17.51 19.42
CA LEU A 74 -0.35 17.35 20.39
C LEU A 74 0.12 17.01 21.80
N GLY A 75 1.38 16.62 21.97
CA GLY A 75 1.97 16.24 23.26
C GLY A 75 1.20 15.10 23.93
N THR A 76 0.81 15.31 25.20
CA THR A 76 0.14 14.28 26.01
C THR A 76 -1.22 13.86 25.45
N SER A 77 -1.88 14.71 24.66
CA SER A 77 -3.15 14.38 24.00
C SER A 77 -3.00 13.27 22.96
N ALA A 78 -1.79 13.03 22.45
CA ALA A 78 -1.49 11.97 21.50
C ALA A 78 -0.86 10.71 22.14
N LYS A 79 -0.95 10.53 23.47
CA LYS A 79 -0.32 9.38 24.15
C LYS A 79 -0.67 8.02 23.52
N GLY A 80 -1.95 7.80 23.18
CA GLY A 80 -2.37 6.55 22.54
C GLY A 80 -1.72 6.32 21.17
N LEU A 81 -1.52 7.39 20.38
CA LEU A 81 -0.80 7.31 19.11
C LEU A 81 0.70 7.08 19.33
N ALA A 82 1.30 7.69 20.35
CA ALA A 82 2.70 7.49 20.69
C ALA A 82 2.98 6.04 21.13
N ASP A 83 2.10 5.45 21.93
CA ASP A 83 2.16 4.05 22.34
C ASP A 83 2.04 3.10 21.12
N GLU A 84 1.11 3.40 20.20
CA GLU A 84 0.96 2.65 18.94
C GLU A 84 2.17 2.80 18.02
N ALA A 85 2.76 4.01 17.93
CA ALA A 85 3.97 4.26 17.16
C ALA A 85 5.16 3.46 17.70
N ALA A 86 5.29 3.32 19.02
CA ALA A 86 6.31 2.48 19.63
C ALA A 86 6.11 0.99 19.28
N HIS A 87 4.87 0.49 19.34
CA HIS A 87 4.54 -0.88 18.93
C HIS A 87 4.84 -1.13 17.45
N SER A 88 4.34 -0.24 16.59
CA SER A 88 4.54 -0.28 15.14
C SER A 88 6.02 -0.20 14.75
N LYS A 89 6.83 0.57 15.49
CA LYS A 89 8.28 0.62 15.29
C LYS A 89 8.95 -0.71 15.61
N ALA A 90 8.51 -1.41 16.67
CA ALA A 90 9.02 -2.74 16.99
C ALA A 90 8.68 -3.76 15.87
N VAL A 91 7.48 -3.69 15.28
CA VAL A 91 7.10 -4.52 14.12
C VAL A 91 7.99 -4.20 12.91
N LEU A 92 8.27 -2.92 12.65
CA LEU A 92 9.18 -2.53 11.57
C LEU A 92 10.60 -3.04 11.78
N ASP A 93 11.11 -2.99 13.02
CA ASP A 93 12.47 -3.38 13.35
C ASP A 93 12.67 -4.90 13.34
N ASP A 94 11.60 -5.68 13.48
CA ASP A 94 11.65 -7.14 13.39
C ASP A 94 11.87 -7.59 11.92
N PRO A 95 13.05 -8.17 11.59
CA PRO A 95 13.31 -8.68 10.25
C PRO A 95 12.46 -9.90 9.90
N ALA A 96 11.84 -10.58 10.88
CA ALA A 96 10.97 -11.73 10.69
C ALA A 96 9.48 -11.36 10.61
N ALA A 97 9.11 -10.10 10.83
CA ALA A 97 7.72 -9.65 10.75
C ALA A 97 7.07 -10.03 9.41
N ALA A 98 5.84 -10.54 9.48
CA ALA A 98 5.08 -10.88 8.29
C ALA A 98 4.52 -9.61 7.63
N ASP A 99 4.27 -9.68 6.33
CA ASP A 99 3.65 -8.58 5.57
C ASP A 99 2.28 -8.18 6.15
N ALA A 100 1.55 -9.14 6.73
CA ALA A 100 0.29 -8.88 7.41
C ALA A 100 0.47 -8.00 8.66
N ASP A 101 1.55 -8.20 9.43
CA ASP A 101 1.84 -7.44 10.64
C ASP A 101 2.21 -5.99 10.29
N LEU A 102 3.03 -5.79 9.24
CA LEU A 102 3.38 -4.46 8.73
C LEU A 102 2.13 -3.68 8.28
N ARG A 103 1.19 -4.36 7.61
CA ARG A 103 -0.08 -3.77 7.18
C ARG A 103 -1.00 -3.46 8.36
N ALA A 104 -1.07 -4.33 9.36
CA ALA A 104 -1.86 -4.12 10.56
C ALA A 104 -1.34 -2.91 11.36
N ALA A 105 -0.03 -2.82 11.57
CA ALA A 105 0.63 -1.67 12.20
C ALA A 105 0.35 -0.36 11.44
N THR A 106 0.48 -0.37 10.11
CA THR A 106 0.15 0.79 9.27
C THR A 106 -1.31 1.22 9.45
N ALA A 107 -2.24 0.26 9.45
CA ALA A 107 -3.66 0.53 9.63
C ALA A 107 -3.98 1.11 11.02
N ALA A 108 -3.33 0.61 12.07
CA ALA A 108 -3.48 1.11 13.43
C ALA A 108 -3.02 2.57 13.56
N LEU A 109 -1.84 2.90 13.00
CA LEU A 109 -1.36 4.30 12.97
C LEU A 109 -2.32 5.23 12.23
N ARG A 110 -2.79 4.80 11.05
CA ARG A 110 -3.76 5.58 10.27
C ARG A 110 -5.06 5.82 11.05
N ALA A 111 -5.56 4.79 11.74
CA ALA A 111 -6.75 4.91 12.57
C ALA A 111 -6.54 5.88 13.75
N GLY A 112 -5.38 5.81 14.42
CA GLY A 112 -5.02 6.70 15.51
C GLY A 112 -4.90 8.17 15.06
N ILE A 113 -4.26 8.42 13.92
CA ILE A 113 -4.15 9.76 13.33
C ILE A 113 -5.54 10.30 12.97
N ALA A 114 -6.38 9.50 12.29
CA ALA A 114 -7.72 9.92 11.92
C ALA A 114 -8.60 10.25 13.14
N ALA A 115 -8.49 9.46 14.22
CA ALA A 115 -9.20 9.71 15.46
C ALA A 115 -8.76 11.03 16.13
N LEU A 116 -7.47 11.36 16.06
CA LEU A 116 -6.95 12.62 16.59
C LEU A 116 -7.38 13.83 15.75
N VAL A 117 -7.41 13.71 14.41
CA VAL A 117 -7.95 14.74 13.53
C VAL A 117 -9.41 15.01 13.87
N GLU A 118 -10.22 13.96 14.03
CA GLU A 118 -11.63 14.11 14.42
C GLU A 118 -11.78 14.78 15.80
N ALA A 119 -10.95 14.39 16.78
CA ALA A 119 -10.98 14.95 18.12
C ALA A 119 -10.46 16.39 18.21
N ALA A 120 -9.65 16.83 17.24
CA ALA A 120 -9.08 18.17 17.19
C ALA A 120 -10.03 19.22 16.58
N LYS A 121 -11.19 18.83 16.05
CA LYS A 121 -12.18 19.76 15.50
C LYS A 121 -12.60 20.81 16.52
N ASP A 122 -12.72 22.05 16.06
CA ASP A 122 -13.05 23.24 16.87
C ASP A 122 -12.04 23.51 18.01
N THR A 123 -10.86 22.88 17.99
CA THR A 123 -9.77 23.16 18.91
C THR A 123 -8.73 24.10 18.26
N PRO A 124 -7.94 24.84 19.06
CA PRO A 124 -6.84 25.66 18.51
C PRO A 124 -5.81 24.89 17.68
N GLN A 125 -5.74 23.57 17.82
CA GLN A 125 -4.79 22.71 17.14
C GLN A 125 -5.28 22.20 15.77
N GLU A 126 -6.57 22.33 15.46
CA GLU A 126 -7.20 21.79 14.24
C GLU A 126 -6.41 22.15 12.98
N SER A 127 -6.23 23.44 12.72
CA SER A 127 -5.56 23.92 11.51
C SER A 127 -4.10 23.49 11.42
N ALA A 128 -3.40 23.39 12.55
CA ALA A 128 -2.01 22.95 12.58
C ALA A 128 -1.90 21.44 12.31
N LEU A 129 -2.83 20.65 12.86
CA LEU A 129 -2.89 19.22 12.65
C LEU A 129 -3.25 18.88 11.20
N ASP A 130 -4.23 19.56 10.62
CA ASP A 130 -4.62 19.37 9.22
C ASP A 130 -3.47 19.69 8.25
N ALA A 131 -2.77 20.80 8.49
CA ALA A 131 -1.61 21.18 7.67
C ALA A 131 -0.50 20.12 7.72
N LEU A 132 -0.20 19.61 8.92
CA LEU A 132 0.78 18.54 9.13
C LEU A 132 0.34 17.24 8.44
N VAL A 133 -0.94 16.88 8.57
CA VAL A 133 -1.50 15.69 7.91
C VAL A 133 -1.35 15.80 6.39
N LEU A 134 -1.68 16.96 5.83
CA LEU A 134 -1.54 17.22 4.39
C LEU A 134 -0.08 17.15 3.92
N GLU A 135 0.84 17.75 4.66
CA GLU A 135 2.28 17.74 4.36
C GLU A 135 2.81 16.29 4.25
N HIS A 136 2.48 15.44 5.21
CA HIS A 136 2.91 14.04 5.20
C HIS A 136 2.16 13.16 4.19
N SER A 137 0.94 13.54 3.80
CA SER A 137 0.12 12.76 2.88
C SER A 137 0.69 12.72 1.46
N GLU A 138 1.44 13.73 1.04
CA GLU A 138 2.00 13.78 -0.32
C GLU A 138 2.88 12.55 -0.62
N ALA A 139 3.87 12.27 0.23
CA ALA A 139 4.78 11.14 0.04
C ALA A 139 4.06 9.78 0.10
N ILE A 140 3.02 9.67 0.94
CA ILE A 140 2.20 8.45 1.05
C ILE A 140 1.41 8.23 -0.25
N LEU A 141 0.71 9.27 -0.73
CA LEU A 141 -0.12 9.22 -1.93
C LEU A 141 0.72 8.97 -3.19
N LEU A 142 1.89 9.63 -3.31
CA LEU A 142 2.82 9.38 -4.40
C LEU A 142 3.29 7.93 -4.39
N GLY A 143 3.56 7.38 -3.20
CA GLY A 143 3.90 5.98 -3.05
C GLY A 143 2.79 5.03 -3.52
N ASP A 144 1.57 5.26 -3.08
CA ASP A 144 0.41 4.43 -3.45
C ASP A 144 0.11 4.50 -4.96
N ARG A 145 0.25 5.69 -5.56
CA ARG A 145 0.13 5.87 -7.01
C ARG A 145 1.21 5.11 -7.78
N SER A 146 2.47 5.22 -7.35
CA SER A 146 3.58 4.47 -7.94
C SER A 146 3.38 2.95 -7.82
N TRP A 147 2.82 2.47 -6.70
CA TRP A 147 2.43 1.07 -6.54
C TRP A 147 1.36 0.64 -7.55
N CYS A 148 0.45 1.52 -7.92
CA CYS A 148 -0.65 1.21 -8.83
C CYS A 148 -0.32 1.35 -10.34
N ILE A 149 0.88 1.82 -10.72
CA ILE A 149 1.26 2.03 -12.14
C ILE A 149 0.86 0.87 -13.09
N PRO A 150 1.11 -0.41 -12.78
CA PRO A 150 0.80 -1.52 -13.69
C PRO A 150 -0.69 -1.72 -13.98
N LEU A 151 -1.57 -1.11 -13.19
CA LEU A 151 -3.01 -1.15 -13.44
C LEU A 151 -3.41 -0.23 -14.61
N GLY A 152 -2.54 0.68 -15.03
CA GLY A 152 -2.77 1.54 -16.20
C GLY A 152 -3.74 2.71 -15.97
N PHE A 153 -4.06 3.02 -14.70
CA PHE A 153 -4.93 4.15 -14.34
C PHE A 153 -4.19 5.48 -14.21
N GLU A 154 -2.87 5.46 -14.08
CA GLU A 154 -2.06 6.66 -13.94
C GLU A 154 -1.90 7.35 -15.30
N LEU A 155 -2.29 8.63 -15.38
CA LEU A 155 -2.31 9.40 -16.63
C LEU A 155 -0.90 9.79 -17.10
N ARG A 156 0.00 10.07 -16.15
CA ARG A 156 1.38 10.52 -16.38
C ARG A 156 2.33 9.75 -15.46
N PRO A 157 2.53 8.44 -15.68
CA PRO A 157 3.39 7.62 -14.82
C PRO A 157 4.85 8.09 -14.81
N GLU A 158 5.31 8.78 -15.86
CA GLU A 158 6.62 9.39 -15.99
C GLU A 158 6.86 10.58 -15.03
N ASP A 159 5.80 11.23 -14.56
CA ASP A 159 5.87 12.35 -13.62
C ASP A 159 5.96 11.90 -12.16
N LEU A 160 5.75 10.60 -11.89
CA LEU A 160 5.81 10.06 -10.53
C LEU A 160 7.27 9.90 -10.08
N PRO A 161 7.56 10.15 -8.79
CA PRO A 161 8.88 9.88 -8.26
C PRO A 161 9.20 8.39 -8.38
N LYS A 162 10.48 8.11 -8.66
CA LYS A 162 10.98 6.73 -8.62
C LYS A 162 10.74 6.16 -7.23
N ALA A 163 10.11 4.99 -7.19
CA ALA A 163 9.81 4.37 -5.93
C ALA A 163 11.09 3.88 -5.24
N ASP A 164 11.15 4.11 -3.93
CA ASP A 164 12.17 3.66 -2.98
C ASP A 164 12.27 2.13 -2.85
N TRP A 165 11.30 1.40 -3.41
CA TRP A 165 11.27 -0.06 -3.49
C TRP A 165 11.61 -0.63 -4.87
N GLN A 166 12.13 0.17 -5.80
CA GLN A 166 12.70 -0.36 -7.06
C GLN A 166 14.18 -0.73 -6.84
N PRO A 167 14.66 -1.84 -7.44
CA PRO A 167 16.09 -2.20 -7.41
C PRO A 167 16.98 -1.14 -8.06
#